data_AF-A0A822G6J7-F1
#
_entry.id   AF-A0A822G6J7-F1
#
_cell.length_a   1.000
_cell.length_b   1.000
_cell.length_c   1.000
_cell.angle_alpha   90.00
_cell.angle_beta   90.00
_cell.angle_gamma   90.00
#
_symmetry.space_group_name_H-M   'P 1'
#
loop_
_entity.id
_entity.type
_entity.pdbx_description
1 polymer ?
#
loop_
_entity_poly.entity_id
_entity_poly.type
_entity_poly.pdbx_seq_one_letter_code
_entity_poly.pdbx_strand_id
1 'polypeptide(L)' 'SMAFFNSAYNPTSAQSITATEFDIAQELLWAGSNEGRVASFYGCELRKYTGFRVSTTSDIRSILSITEGPL' A
#
# COMPACT_ATOMS: atom_id res chain seq x y z
N SER A 1 -4.26 28.40 21.56
CA SER A 1 -4.17 26.99 22.00
C SER A 1 -4.05 26.12 20.76
N MET A 2 -2.86 25.62 20.45
CA MET A 2 -2.63 24.70 19.32
C MET A 2 -2.86 23.28 19.84
N ALA A 3 -3.92 22.62 19.39
CA ALA A 3 -4.09 21.19 19.63
C ALA A 3 -3.13 20.44 18.70
N PHE A 4 -2.03 19.95 19.27
CA PHE A 4 -1.26 18.89 18.64
C PHE A 4 -2.17 17.65 18.62
N PHE A 5 -2.74 17.31 17.47
CA PHE A 5 -3.35 16.00 17.25
C PHE A 5 -2.23 14.97 17.26
N ASN A 6 -1.89 14.50 18.46
CA ASN A 6 -1.17 13.25 18.64
C ASN A 6 -2.10 12.17 18.09
N SER A 7 -1.86 11.71 16.86
CA SER A 7 -2.53 10.54 16.32
C SER A 7 -2.10 9.36 17.17
N ALA A 8 -2.89 9.04 18.20
CA ALA A 8 -2.65 7.93 19.09
C ALA A 8 -2.43 6.66 18.25
N TYR A 9 -1.27 6.04 18.43
CA TYR A 9 -0.98 4.72 17.90
C TYR A 9 -2.04 3.75 18.43
N ASN A 10 -2.95 3.32 17.56
CA ASN A 10 -3.97 2.35 17.89
C ASN A 10 -3.52 0.97 17.38
N PRO A 11 -3.04 0.06 18.24
CA PRO A 11 -2.48 -1.22 17.82
C PRO A 11 -3.50 -2.16 17.16
N THR A 12 -4.81 -1.90 17.31
CA THR A 12 -5.87 -2.65 16.59
C THR A 12 -6.17 -2.08 15.20
N SER A 13 -5.64 -0.90 14.86
CA SER A 13 -5.70 -0.26 13.54
C SER A 13 -4.44 -0.50 12.71
N ALA A 14 -3.50 -1.33 13.19
CA ALA A 14 -2.29 -1.65 12.46
C ALA A 14 -2.67 -2.44 11.19
N GLN A 15 -2.60 -1.76 10.04
CA GLN A 15 -2.75 -2.40 8.74
C GLN A 15 -1.57 -3.37 8.55
N SER A 16 -1.86 -4.67 8.60
CA SER A 16 -0.89 -5.70 8.26
C SER A 16 -0.71 -5.73 6.75
N ILE A 17 0.53 -5.84 6.31
CA ILE A 17 0.85 -6.08 4.89
C ILE A 17 0.58 -7.56 4.59
N THR A 18 -0.20 -7.81 3.54
CA THR A 18 -0.64 -9.15 3.15
C THR A 18 -0.10 -9.59 1.79
N ALA A 19 0.31 -8.64 0.95
CA ALA A 19 0.92 -8.90 -0.35
C ALA A 19 1.95 -7.82 -0.68
N THR A 20 3.02 -8.20 -1.36
CA THR A 20 4.03 -7.27 -1.89
C THR A 20 4.47 -7.70 -3.27
N GLU A 21 4.80 -6.76 -4.14
CA GLU A 21 5.29 -7.04 -5.48
C GLU A 21 6.22 -5.91 -5.97
N PHE A 22 7.34 -6.28 -6.59
CA PHE A 22 8.25 -5.33 -7.22
C PHE A 22 7.77 -5.05 -8.63
N ASP A 23 7.57 -3.78 -8.96
CA ASP A 23 7.13 -3.38 -10.28
C ASP A 23 8.21 -3.68 -11.33
N ILE A 24 7.80 -4.22 -12.47
CA ILE A 24 8.71 -4.66 -13.54
C ILE A 24 9.12 -3.53 -14.51
N ALA A 25 8.46 -2.37 -14.46
CA ALA A 25 8.69 -1.24 -15.36
C ALA A 25 9.15 0.03 -14.62
N GLN A 26 8.69 0.22 -13.38
CA GLN A 26 9.07 1.35 -12.54
C GLN A 26 9.87 0.87 -11.32
N GLU A 27 10.65 1.76 -10.71
CA GLU A 27 11.40 1.47 -9.48
C GLU A 27 10.49 1.55 -8.24
N LEU A 28 9.42 0.76 -8.25
CA LEU A 28 8.37 0.75 -7.23
C LEU A 28 8.27 -0.60 -6.54
N LEU A 29 8.04 -0.56 -5.22
CA LEU A 29 7.49 -1.67 -4.44
C LEU A 29 6.01 -1.40 -4.18
N TRP A 30 5.13 -2.29 -4.63
CA TRP A 30 3.72 -2.31 -4.27
C TRP A 30 3.50 -3.10 -2.98
N ALA A 31 2.67 -2.59 -2.08
CA ALA A 31 2.26 -3.27 -0.86
C ALA A 31 0.73 -3.21 -0.67
N GLY A 32 0.14 -4.37 -0.45
CA GLY A 32 -1.28 -4.56 -0.17
C GLY A 32 -1.51 -4.86 1.32
N SER A 33 -2.67 -4.45 1.83
CA SER A 33 -3.03 -4.60 3.25
C SER A 33 -4.24 -5.50 3.48
N ASN A 34 -4.39 -5.94 4.72
CA ASN A 34 -5.57 -6.66 5.22
C ASN A 34 -6.87 -5.82 5.20
N GLU A 35 -6.78 -4.51 4.98
CA GLU A 35 -7.95 -3.63 4.84
C GLU A 35 -8.31 -3.30 3.37
N GLY A 36 -7.72 -4.00 2.41
CA GLY A 36 -8.03 -3.77 0.99
C GLY A 36 -7.44 -2.48 0.41
N ARG A 37 -6.41 -1.92 1.06
CA ARG A 37 -5.63 -0.79 0.52
C ARG A 37 -4.36 -1.27 -0.15
N VAL A 38 -3.96 -0.56 -1.20
CA VAL A 38 -2.70 -0.72 -1.92
C VAL A 38 -1.94 0.61 -1.88
N ALA A 39 -0.62 0.55 -1.69
CA ALA A 39 0.28 1.69 -1.83
C ALA A 39 1.55 1.28 -2.57
N SER A 40 2.21 2.24 -3.22
CA SER A 40 3.53 2.06 -3.82
C SER A 40 4.58 2.93 -3.15
N PHE A 41 5.82 2.44 -3.18
CA PHE A 41 6.98 3.09 -2.59
C PHE A 41 8.13 3.11 -3.59
N TYR A 42 8.74 4.27 -3.77
CA TYR A 42 9.83 4.51 -4.72
C TYR A 42 11.20 4.27 -4.09
N GLY A 43 12.03 3.49 -4.79
CA GLY A 43 13.43 3.25 -4.46
C GLY A 43 13.66 2.50 -3.14
N CYS A 44 14.94 2.32 -2.79
CA CYS A 44 15.37 1.59 -1.59
C CYS A 44 15.01 2.27 -0.27
N GLU A 45 14.74 3.58 -0.29
CA GLU A 45 14.32 4.36 0.87
C GLU A 45 12.82 4.22 1.16
N LEU A 46 12.08 3.48 0.33
CA LEU A 46 10.64 3.25 0.45
C LEU A 46 9.85 4.56 0.59
N ARG A 47 10.16 5.54 -0.26
CA ARG A 47 9.43 6.81 -0.28
C ARG A 47 8.03 6.59 -0.85
N LYS A 48 6.97 6.85 -0.07
CA LYS A 48 5.59 6.67 -0.53
C LYS A 48 5.33 7.46 -1.82
N TYR A 49 4.83 6.77 -2.85
CA TYR A 49 4.55 7.33 -4.18
C TYR A 49 3.04 7.54 -4.40
N THR A 50 2.23 6.49 -4.34
CA THR A 50 0.76 6.60 -4.38
C THR A 50 0.07 5.61 -3.44
N GLY A 51 -1.24 5.75 -3.24
CA GLY A 51 -2.04 4.76 -2.53
C GLY A 51 -3.54 4.98 -2.65
N PHE A 52 -4.29 3.87 -2.70
CA PHE A 52 -5.73 3.86 -2.92
C PHE A 52 -6.37 2.64 -2.24
N ARG A 53 -7.71 2.64 -2.15
CA ARG A 53 -8.48 1.51 -1.64
C ARG A 53 -9.08 0.73 -2.81
N VAL A 54 -8.78 -0.57 -2.87
CA VAL A 54 -9.28 -1.51 -3.89
C VAL A 54 -10.53 -2.23 -3.38
N SER A 55 -10.56 -2.58 -2.09
CA SER A 55 -11.69 -3.27 -1.47
C SER A 55 -12.03 -2.69 -0.10
N THR A 56 -13.31 -2.69 0.27
CA THR A 56 -13.77 -2.33 1.62
C THR A 56 -13.93 -3.52 2.54
N THR A 57 -14.04 -4.73 2.00
CA THR A 57 -14.46 -5.93 2.72
C THR A 57 -13.41 -7.04 2.73
N SER A 58 -12.32 -6.89 1.97
CA SER A 58 -11.36 -7.97 1.74
C SER A 58 -9.93 -7.46 1.79
N ASP A 59 -9.03 -8.36 2.15
CA ASP A 59 -7.59 -8.16 2.08
C ASP A 59 -7.09 -8.14 0.63
N ILE A 60 -5.92 -7.54 0.42
CA ILE A 60 -5.20 -7.68 -0.84
C ILE A 60 -4.43 -9.01 -0.81
N ARG A 61 -4.75 -9.91 -1.74
CA ARG A 61 -4.18 -11.27 -1.77
C ARG A 61 -2.97 -11.42 -2.68
N SER A 62 -2.91 -10.62 -3.74
CA SER A 62 -1.84 -10.65 -4.73
C SER A 62 -1.84 -9.32 -5.49
N ILE A 63 -0.67 -8.93 -5.98
CA ILE A 63 -0.43 -7.81 -6.87
C ILE A 63 0.42 -8.35 -8.02
N LEU A 64 0.14 -7.92 -9.24
CA LEU A 64 0.85 -8.33 -10.45
C LEU A 64 1.05 -7.11 -11.33
N SER A 65 2.30 -6.69 -11.55
CA SER A 65 2.63 -5.72 -12.58
C SER A 65 2.66 -6.38 -13.95
N ILE A 66 2.10 -5.67 -14.93
CA ILE A 66 2.05 -6.05 -16.34
C ILE A 66 2.55 -4.87 -17.17
N THR A 67 3.39 -5.14 -18.17
CA THR A 67 3.92 -4.10 -19.07
C THR A 67 2.94 -3.71 -20.17
N GLU A 68 2.01 -4.61 -20.50
CA GLU A 68 0.95 -4.37 -21.47
C GLU A 68 -0.38 -4.63 -20.78
N GLY A 69 -1.33 -3.69 -20.94
CA GLY A 69 -2.68 -3.87 -20.43
C GLY A 69 -3.36 -5.09 -21.07
N PRO A 70 -4.42 -5.62 -20.47
CA PRO A 70 -5.19 -6.67 -21.11
C PRO A 70 -5.62 -6.21 -22.51
N LEU A 71 -5.29 -7.03 -23.52
CA LEU A 71 -5.72 -6.86 -24.91
C LEU A 71 -7.25 -6.76 -25.02
#